data_AF-A0A7S1J0C4-F1
#
_entry.id   AF-A0A7S1J0C4-F1
#
_cell.length_a   1.000
_cell.length_b   1.000
_cell.length_c   1.000
_cell.angle_alpha   90.00
_cell.angle_beta   90.00
_cell.angle_gamma   90.00
#
_symmetry.space_group_name_H-M   'P 1'
#
loop_
_entity.id
_entity.type
_entity.pdbx_description
1 polymer ?
#
loop_
_entity_poly.entity_id
_entity_poly.type
_entity_poly.pdbx_seq_one_letter_code
_entity_poly.pdbx_strand_id
1 'polypeptide(L)'
;SRCLLVLWLLFALCGPAWTKTAHFQVRPAWTETSLSLEVLEFISQHAGAHYWTVLDHMAESLSPSEHVTWDALQPLVSPFLDDGLLPLLRHALSLQYYSPKLESMRKVAVQE
;
A
#
# COMPACT_ATOMS: atom_id res chain seq x y z
N SER A 1 35.60 17.87 36.18
CA SER A 1 35.13 16.50 35.86
C SER A 1 34.01 15.95 36.76
N ARG A 2 33.47 16.71 37.75
CA ARG A 2 32.40 16.21 38.64
C ARG A 2 30.98 16.56 38.17
N CYS A 3 30.79 17.69 37.47
CA CYS A 3 29.48 18.08 36.94
C CYS A 3 28.96 17.15 35.81
N LEU A 4 29.86 16.59 34.99
CA LEU A 4 29.49 15.67 33.91
C LEU A 4 28.92 14.35 34.45
N LEU A 5 29.49 13.80 35.52
CA LEU A 5 29.01 12.58 36.18
C LEU A 5 27.61 12.76 36.78
N VAL A 6 27.33 13.93 37.36
CA VAL A 6 26.00 14.25 37.91
C VAL A 6 24.95 14.36 36.80
N LEU A 7 25.32 14.93 35.66
CA LEU A 7 24.43 15.04 34.49
C LEU A 7 24.08 13.67 33.89
N TRP A 8 25.05 12.75 33.84
CA TRP A 8 24.84 11.37 33.37
C TRP A 8 23.97 10.55 34.34
N LEU A 9 24.12 10.75 35.66
CA LEU A 9 23.26 10.12 36.66
C LEU A 9 21.81 10.62 36.60
N LEU A 10 21.60 11.91 36.30
CA LEU A 10 20.26 12.48 36.10
C LEU A 10 19.59 11.94 34.82
N PHE A 11 20.36 11.73 33.74
CA PHE A 11 19.85 11.09 32.53
C PHE A 11 19.51 9.61 32.74
N ALA A 12 20.29 8.89 33.55
CA ALA A 12 20.03 7.48 33.86
C ALA A 12 18.81 7.27 34.79
N LEU A 13 18.46 8.27 35.61
CA LEU A 13 17.27 8.25 36.47
C LEU A 13 15.98 8.65 35.73
N CYS A 14 16.11 9.23 34.54
CA CYS A 14 14.98 9.52 33.65
C CYS A 14 14.73 8.29 32.76
N GLY A 15 14.22 7.21 33.37
CA GLY A 15 13.77 6.03 32.64
C GLY A 15 12.70 6.40 31.59
N PRO A 16 12.50 5.59 30.54
CA PRO A 16 11.52 5.88 29.50
C PRO A 16 10.15 6.05 30.17
N ALA A 17 9.51 7.20 29.97
CA ALA A 17 8.15 7.41 30.44
C ALA A 17 7.25 6.36 29.75
N TRP A 18 6.69 5.43 30.52
CA TRP A 18 5.78 4.41 30.00
C TRP A 18 4.47 5.10 29.57
N THR A 19 4.38 5.48 28.30
CA THR A 19 3.15 5.98 27.69
C THR A 19 2.19 4.82 27.48
N LYS A 20 1.03 4.87 28.11
CA LYS A 20 -0.07 3.93 27.83
C LYS A 20 -0.68 4.27 26.47
N THR A 21 -0.46 3.41 25.48
CA THR A 21 -1.08 3.54 24.14
C THR A 21 -2.27 2.60 24.03
N ALA A 22 -3.40 3.12 23.53
CA ALA A 22 -4.54 2.30 23.13
C ALA A 22 -4.53 2.19 21.60
N HIS A 23 -4.54 0.97 21.08
CA HIS A 23 -4.55 0.69 19.65
C HIS A 23 -5.94 0.20 19.23
N PHE A 24 -6.51 0.86 18.22
CA PHE A 24 -7.74 0.43 17.58
C PHE A 24 -7.42 0.00 16.15
N GLN A 25 -8.03 -1.11 15.72
CA GLN A 25 -7.90 -1.61 14.35
C GLN A 25 -9.29 -1.66 13.74
N VAL A 26 -9.44 -1.08 12.55
CA VAL A 26 -10.62 -1.24 11.71
C VAL A 26 -10.31 -2.33 10.70
N ARG A 27 -11.13 -3.38 10.65
CA ARG A 27 -11.01 -4.45 9.66
C ARG A 27 -12.20 -4.40 8.70
N PRO A 28 -11.96 -4.33 7.38
CA PRO A 28 -13.05 -4.38 6.43
C PRO A 28 -13.69 -5.78 6.36
N ALA A 29 -14.94 -5.82 5.89
CA ALA A 29 -15.71 -7.05 5.71
C ALA A 29 -15.61 -7.64 4.29
N TRP A 30 -14.70 -7.14 3.45
CA TRP A 30 -14.38 -7.70 2.14
C TRP A 30 -13.14 -8.59 2.21
N THR A 31 -12.96 -9.45 1.22
CA THR A 31 -11.73 -10.25 1.13
C THR A 31 -10.56 -9.40 0.67
N GLU A 32 -9.36 -9.78 1.10
CA GLU A 32 -8.14 -9.08 0.72
C GLU A 32 -7.99 -9.08 -0.80
N THR A 33 -7.87 -7.89 -1.37
CA THR A 33 -7.69 -7.66 -2.80
C THR A 33 -6.22 -7.57 -3.14
N SER A 34 -5.83 -8.17 -4.27
CA SER A 34 -4.44 -8.08 -4.72
C SER A 34 -4.08 -6.64 -5.09
N LEU A 35 -2.88 -6.20 -4.66
CA LEU A 35 -2.32 -4.90 -5.04
C LEU A 35 -2.25 -4.73 -6.56
N SER A 36 -1.97 -5.81 -7.31
CA SER A 36 -1.95 -5.78 -8.77
C SER A 36 -3.31 -5.39 -9.37
N LEU A 37 -4.41 -5.90 -8.80
CA LEU A 37 -5.76 -5.58 -9.27
C LEU A 37 -6.17 -4.15 -8.91
N GLU A 38 -5.81 -3.67 -7.74
CA GLU A 38 -6.08 -2.27 -7.36
C GLU A 38 -5.31 -1.28 -8.24
N VAL A 39 -4.07 -1.59 -8.60
CA VAL A 39 -3.28 -0.79 -9.55
C VAL A 39 -3.91 -0.83 -10.94
N LEU A 40 -4.31 -2.00 -11.45
CA LEU A 40 -4.97 -2.10 -12.74
C LEU A 40 -6.29 -1.32 -12.79
N GLU A 41 -7.05 -1.33 -11.69
CA GLU A 41 -8.28 -0.54 -11.58
C GLU A 41 -8.01 0.96 -11.56
N PHE A 42 -6.93 1.42 -10.91
CA PHE A 42 -6.49 2.80 -11.00
C PHE A 42 -6.12 3.18 -12.45
N ILE A 43 -5.32 2.34 -13.10
CA ILE A 43 -4.87 2.55 -14.49
C ILE A 43 -6.07 2.60 -15.44
N SER A 44 -7.05 1.72 -15.28
CA SER A 44 -8.25 1.72 -16.13
C SER A 44 -9.01 3.05 -16.08
N GLN A 45 -9.04 3.70 -14.91
CA GLN A 45 -9.74 4.97 -14.70
C GLN A 45 -8.93 6.20 -15.10
N HIS A 46 -7.63 6.21 -14.83
CA HIS A 46 -6.81 7.42 -14.94
C HIS A 46 -5.80 7.41 -16.10
N ALA A 47 -5.44 6.23 -16.59
CA ALA A 47 -4.47 6.02 -17.66
C ALA A 47 -4.95 4.90 -18.61
N GLY A 48 -6.26 4.89 -18.92
CA GLY A 48 -6.92 3.76 -19.60
C GLY A 48 -6.33 3.41 -20.97
N ALA A 49 -5.71 4.37 -21.65
CA ALA A 49 -4.98 4.15 -22.91
C ALA A 49 -3.79 3.17 -22.75
N HIS A 50 -3.23 3.05 -21.54
CA HIS A 50 -2.09 2.19 -21.22
C HIS A 50 -2.49 0.90 -20.49
N TYR A 51 -3.78 0.67 -20.24
CA TYR A 51 -4.27 -0.45 -19.43
C TYR A 51 -3.73 -1.80 -19.90
N TRP A 52 -3.89 -2.11 -21.20
CA TRP A 52 -3.45 -3.39 -21.75
C TRP A 52 -1.93 -3.56 -21.71
N THR A 53 -1.18 -2.50 -22.00
CA THR A 53 0.29 -2.52 -21.92
C THR A 53 0.79 -2.78 -20.50
N VAL A 54 0.16 -2.13 -19.50
CA VAL A 54 0.49 -2.36 -18.09
C VAL A 54 0.14 -3.78 -17.66
N LEU A 55 -1.02 -4.29 -18.08
CA LEU A 55 -1.44 -5.66 -17.80
C LEU A 55 -0.42 -6.68 -18.34
N ASP A 56 0.01 -6.51 -19.58
CA ASP A 56 1.00 -7.39 -20.23
C ASP A 56 2.35 -7.33 -19.48
N HIS A 57 2.85 -6.13 -19.18
CA HIS A 57 4.09 -5.96 -18.40
C HIS A 57 4.01 -6.64 -17.02
N MET A 58 2.87 -6.51 -16.34
CA MET A 58 2.65 -7.16 -15.05
C MET A 58 2.58 -8.68 -15.19
N ALA A 59 1.93 -9.21 -16.22
CA ALA A 59 1.85 -10.64 -16.47
C ALA A 59 3.20 -11.26 -16.81
N GLU A 60 4.06 -10.53 -17.53
CA GLU A 60 5.42 -10.97 -17.89
C GLU A 60 6.41 -10.87 -16.72
N SER A 61 6.25 -9.86 -15.86
CA SER A 61 7.22 -9.53 -14.81
C SER A 61 6.89 -10.14 -13.45
N LEU A 62 5.62 -10.41 -13.15
CA LEU A 62 5.19 -10.86 -11.84
C LEU A 62 4.90 -12.37 -11.85
N SER A 63 5.49 -13.09 -10.89
CA SER A 63 5.15 -14.49 -10.67
C SER A 63 3.75 -14.59 -10.03
N PRO A 64 2.86 -15.47 -10.52
CA PRO A 64 1.52 -15.66 -9.95
C PRO A 64 1.54 -16.26 -8.53
N SER A 65 2.67 -16.80 -8.07
CA SER A 65 2.84 -17.40 -6.74
C SER A 65 3.41 -16.45 -5.69
N GLU A 66 3.84 -15.24 -6.06
CA GLU A 66 4.54 -14.31 -5.18
C GLU A 66 3.62 -13.20 -4.66
N HIS A 67 3.79 -12.83 -3.39
CA HIS A 67 3.08 -11.68 -2.83
C HIS A 67 3.64 -10.40 -3.46
N VAL A 68 2.85 -9.79 -4.33
CA VAL A 68 3.24 -8.60 -5.08
C VAL A 68 3.31 -7.39 -4.16
N THR A 69 4.48 -6.73 -4.11
CA THR A 69 4.71 -5.53 -3.30
C THR A 69 4.62 -4.25 -4.14
N TRP A 70 4.46 -3.10 -3.46
CA TRP A 70 4.54 -1.80 -4.12
C TRP A 70 5.86 -1.58 -4.86
N ASP A 71 6.98 -1.99 -4.27
CA ASP A 71 8.32 -1.80 -4.86
C ASP A 71 8.49 -2.59 -6.16
N ALA A 72 7.81 -3.74 -6.28
CA ALA A 72 7.77 -4.51 -7.52
C ALA A 72 6.83 -3.88 -8.58
N LEU A 73 5.73 -3.25 -8.15
CA LEU A 73 4.73 -2.66 -9.04
C LEU A 73 5.09 -1.28 -9.55
N GLN A 74 5.65 -0.43 -8.70
CA GLN A 74 5.98 0.95 -9.02
C GLN A 74 6.76 1.10 -10.34
N PRO A 75 7.86 0.37 -10.60
CA PRO A 75 8.62 0.53 -11.84
C PRO A 75 7.85 0.06 -13.09
N LEU A 76 6.85 -0.82 -12.93
CA LEU A 76 6.03 -1.32 -14.05
C LEU A 76 4.98 -0.30 -14.49
N VAL A 77 4.51 0.56 -13.56
CA VAL A 77 3.43 1.52 -13.83
C VAL A 77 3.90 2.95 -13.95
N SER A 78 5.01 3.32 -13.29
CA SER A 78 5.52 4.70 -13.32
C SER A 78 5.77 5.27 -14.72
N PRO A 79 6.20 4.50 -15.75
CA PRO A 79 6.39 5.04 -17.09
C PRO A 79 5.09 5.51 -17.76
N PHE A 80 3.92 5.08 -17.25
CA PHE A 80 2.61 5.34 -17.83
C PHE A 80 1.79 6.34 -17.01
N LEU A 81 2.36 6.87 -15.92
CA LEU A 81 1.70 7.77 -14.99
C LEU A 81 2.42 9.12 -14.98
N ASP A 82 1.66 10.19 -15.22
CA ASP A 82 2.15 11.56 -15.08
C ASP A 82 2.53 11.87 -13.62
N ASP A 83 3.30 12.94 -13.41
CA ASP A 83 3.88 13.34 -12.12
C ASP A 83 2.88 13.45 -10.96
N GLY A 84 1.60 13.71 -11.25
CA GLY A 84 0.52 13.78 -10.25
C GLY A 84 -0.17 12.45 -9.95
N LEU A 85 -0.12 11.48 -10.87
CA LEU A 85 -0.88 10.24 -10.78
C LEU A 85 -0.18 9.18 -9.94
N LEU A 86 1.15 9.13 -9.93
CA LEU A 86 1.88 8.16 -9.13
C LEU A 86 1.69 8.37 -7.60
N PRO A 87 1.78 9.61 -7.07
CA PRO A 87 1.45 9.87 -5.66
C PRO A 87 -0.02 9.58 -5.34
N LEU A 88 -0.94 9.89 -6.28
CA LEU A 88 -2.36 9.63 -6.12
C LEU A 88 -2.64 8.13 -6.05
N LEU A 89 -2.02 7.33 -6.93
CA LEU A 89 -2.09 5.87 -6.91
C LEU A 89 -1.65 5.34 -5.53
N ARG A 90 -0.48 5.76 -5.06
CA ARG A 90 0.05 5.32 -3.76
C ARG A 90 -0.91 5.67 -2.62
N HIS A 91 -1.53 6.84 -2.67
CA HIS A 91 -2.53 7.24 -1.69
C HIS A 91 -3.81 6.38 -1.79
N ALA A 92 -4.33 6.14 -2.99
CA ALA A 92 -5.50 5.31 -3.21
C ALA A 92 -5.30 3.87 -2.70
N LEU A 93 -4.13 3.27 -2.95
CA LEU A 93 -3.75 1.95 -2.43
C LEU A 93 -3.67 1.93 -0.90
N SER A 94 -3.16 3.00 -0.27
CA SER A 94 -3.09 3.07 1.20
C SER A 94 -4.47 3.09 1.87
N LEU A 95 -5.49 3.55 1.15
CA LEU A 95 -6.87 3.60 1.61
C LEU A 95 -7.68 2.37 1.19
N GLN A 96 -7.10 1.44 0.43
CA GLN A 96 -7.84 0.33 -0.18
C GLN A 96 -9.04 0.83 -0.99
N TYR A 97 -8.85 1.94 -1.73
CA TYR A 97 -9.94 2.69 -2.36
C TYR A 97 -10.71 1.84 -3.38
N TYR A 98 -10.02 0.97 -4.11
CA TYR A 98 -10.61 0.15 -5.17
C TYR A 98 -11.12 -1.22 -4.68
N SER A 99 -10.74 -1.64 -3.47
CA SER A 99 -11.09 -2.96 -2.93
C SER A 99 -12.60 -3.23 -2.88
N PRO A 100 -13.48 -2.28 -2.49
CA PRO A 100 -14.93 -2.50 -2.50
C PRO A 100 -15.48 -2.79 -3.91
N LYS A 101 -14.94 -2.13 -4.94
CA LYS A 101 -15.35 -2.34 -6.33
C LYS A 101 -14.94 -3.74 -6.81
N LEU A 102 -13.70 -4.12 -6.53
CA LEU A 102 -13.16 -5.44 -6.88
C LEU A 102 -13.92 -6.57 -6.16
N GLU A 103 -14.25 -6.41 -4.88
CA GLU A 103 -15.07 -7.39 -4.15
C GLU A 103 -16.47 -7.51 -4.76
N SER A 104 -17.08 -6.40 -5.20
CA SER A 104 -18.37 -6.43 -5.89
C SER A 104 -18.30 -7.24 -7.17
N MET A 105 -17.26 -7.04 -7.99
CA MET A 105 -17.05 -7.81 -9.22
C MET A 105 -16.82 -9.29 -8.92
N ARG A 106 -16.02 -9.61 -7.89
CA ARG A 106 -15.77 -10.98 -7.46
C ARG A 106 -17.05 -11.69 -7.05
N LYS A 107 -17.92 -11.03 -6.28
CA LYS A 107 -19.21 -11.59 -5.85
C LYS A 107 -20.11 -11.92 -7.03
N VAL A 108 -20.14 -11.06 -8.05
CA VAL A 108 -20.89 -11.34 -9.29
C VAL A 108 -20.31 -12.56 -9.99
N ALA A 109 -18.99 -12.62 -10.17
CA ALA A 109 -18.33 -13.73 -10.89
C ALA A 109 -18.44 -15.10 -10.20
N VAL A 110 -18.62 -15.15 -8.87
CA VAL A 110 -18.78 -16.40 -8.09
C VAL A 110 -20.25 -16.82 -7.96
N GLN A 111 -21.20 -15.91 -8.23
CA GLN A 111 -22.63 -16.21 -8.21
C GLN A 111 -23.13 -16.83 -9.52
N GLU A 112 -22.33 -16.76 -10.59
CA GLU A 112 -22.51 -17.51 -11.84
C GLU A 112 -21.81 -18.88 -11.78
#